data_AF-A0A925NTW1-F1
#
_entry.id   AF-A0A925NTW1-F1
#
_cell.length_a   1.000
_cell.length_b   1.000
_cell.length_c   1.000
_cell.angle_alpha   90.00
_cell.angle_beta   90.00
_cell.angle_gamma   90.00
#
_symmetry.space_group_name_H-M   'P 1'
#
loop_
_entity.id
_entity.type
_entity.pdbx_description
1 polymer ?
#
loop_
_entity_poly.entity_id
_entity_poly.type
_entity_poly.pdbx_seq_one_letter_code
_entity_poly.pdbx_strand_id
1 'polypeptide(L)'
;MFTKRSNNAGAVWGLLIGTGTAVVFHGLSWVTGNGPGVKGAWISQVFEYPKDLSQSFMVAIVAFSVTFVINAGLSLTSGRNKTDEELAGLVYSLTPKQLSGHEAWILRPAVLGTIVMVAVIALNIIFW
;
A
#
# COMPACT_ATOMS: atom_id res chain seq x y z
N MET A 1 -2.96 11.16 5.30
CA MET A 1 -2.04 11.41 6.44
C MET A 1 -0.78 12.18 6.06
N PHE A 2 -0.08 11.90 4.94
CA PHE A 2 1.21 12.56 4.65
C PHE A 2 1.15 13.79 3.74
N THR A 3 -0.02 14.12 3.20
CA THR A 3 -0.20 15.27 2.30
C THR A 3 -1.40 16.11 2.70
N LYS A 4 -1.24 17.44 2.63
CA LYS A 4 -2.33 18.42 2.80
C LYS A 4 -3.25 18.51 1.58
N ARG A 5 -2.90 17.87 0.46
CA ARG A 5 -3.63 17.97 -0.81
C ARG A 5 -4.64 16.84 -1.04
N SER A 6 -4.62 15.79 -0.21
CA SER A 6 -5.56 14.67 -0.35
C SER A 6 -7.00 15.16 -0.26
N ASN A 7 -7.88 14.70 -1.16
CA ASN A 7 -9.30 15.02 -1.12
C ASN A 7 -10.20 13.77 -1.19
N ASN A 8 -11.49 13.96 -0.93
CA ASN A 8 -12.46 12.85 -0.87
C ASN A 8 -12.68 12.18 -2.23
N ALA A 9 -12.70 12.96 -3.31
CA ALA A 9 -12.92 12.43 -4.66
C ALA A 9 -11.78 11.49 -5.07
N GLY A 10 -10.52 11.91 -4.88
CA GLY A 10 -9.35 11.08 -5.11
C GLY A 10 -9.34 9.82 -4.26
N ALA A 11 -9.74 9.92 -2.99
CA ALA A 11 -9.79 8.76 -2.10
C ALA A 11 -10.82 7.73 -2.57
N VAL A 12 -12.05 8.17 -2.91
CA VAL A 12 -13.12 7.27 -3.34
C VAL A 12 -12.84 6.68 -4.73
N TRP A 13 -12.52 7.52 -5.71
CA TRP A 13 -12.25 7.05 -7.07
C TRP A 13 -10.97 6.23 -7.15
N GLY A 14 -9.94 6.58 -6.38
CA GLY A 14 -8.73 5.78 -6.26
C GLY A 14 -9.04 4.38 -5.75
N LEU A 15 -9.81 4.26 -4.66
CA LEU A 15 -10.19 2.96 -4.10
C LEU A 15 -11.03 2.12 -5.07
N LEU A 16 -12.04 2.72 -5.71
CA LEU A 16 -12.91 2.03 -6.66
C LEU A 16 -12.13 1.52 -7.88
N ILE A 17 -11.33 2.39 -8.51
CA ILE A 17 -10.55 2.04 -9.70
C ILE A 17 -9.45 1.05 -9.35
N GLY A 18 -8.77 1.23 -8.21
CA GLY A 18 -7.74 0.29 -7.75
C GLY A 18 -8.30 -1.11 -7.47
N THR A 19 -9.46 -1.19 -6.81
CA THR A 19 -10.15 -2.47 -6.56
C THR A 19 -10.58 -3.14 -7.87
N GLY A 20 -11.19 -2.38 -8.78
CA GLY A 20 -11.56 -2.89 -10.10
C GLY A 20 -10.35 -3.38 -10.89
N THR A 21 -9.24 -2.65 -10.83
CA THR A 21 -7.99 -3.07 -11.49
C THR A 21 -7.39 -4.31 -10.87
N ALA A 22 -7.49 -4.48 -9.54
CA ALA A 22 -7.08 -5.72 -8.87
C ALA A 22 -7.88 -6.94 -9.35
N VAL A 23 -9.20 -6.79 -9.48
CA VAL A 23 -10.09 -7.85 -9.99
C VAL A 23 -9.74 -8.20 -11.43
N VAL A 24 -9.53 -7.20 -12.30
CA VAL A 24 -9.13 -7.43 -13.68
C VAL A 24 -7.75 -8.09 -13.75
N PHE A 25 -6.75 -7.59 -13.02
CA PHE A 25 -5.41 -8.15 -13.00
C PHE A 25 -5.37 -9.58 -12.45
N HIS A 26 -6.15 -9.88 -11.41
CA HIS A 26 -6.30 -11.24 -10.89
C HIS A 26 -6.99 -12.14 -11.92
N GLY A 27 -8.02 -11.64 -12.59
CA GLY A 27 -8.69 -12.34 -13.69
C GLY A 27 -7.84 -12.57 -14.93
N LEU A 28 -6.74 -11.82 -15.08
CA LEU A 28 -5.75 -11.98 -16.15
C LEU A 28 -4.51 -12.80 -15.73
N SER A 29 -4.38 -13.11 -14.43
CA SER A 29 -3.22 -13.81 -13.89
C SER A 29 -3.58 -15.20 -13.36
N TRP A 30 -2.61 -16.11 -13.37
CA TRP A 30 -2.77 -17.45 -12.82
C TRP A 30 -1.45 -17.96 -12.24
N VAL A 31 -1.51 -19.10 -11.56
CA VAL A 31 -0.35 -19.73 -10.94
C VAL A 31 -0.12 -21.10 -11.53
N THR A 32 1.13 -21.43 -11.84
CA THR A 32 1.55 -22.72 -12.38
C THR A 32 0.96 -23.86 -11.55
N GLY A 33 0.22 -24.76 -12.20
CA GLY A 33 -0.45 -25.89 -11.56
C GLY A 33 -1.87 -25.62 -11.05
N ASN A 34 -2.33 -24.37 -11.00
CA ASN A 34 -3.74 -24.04 -10.72
C ASN A 34 -4.56 -24.06 -12.02
N GLY A 35 -5.76 -24.66 -11.96
CA GLY A 35 -6.72 -24.59 -13.06
C GLY A 35 -7.23 -23.15 -13.30
N PRO A 36 -7.43 -22.73 -14.56
CA PRO A 36 -8.02 -21.43 -14.88
C PRO A 36 -9.41 -21.25 -14.25
N GLY A 37 -9.74 -20.03 -13.82
CA GLY A 37 -11.04 -19.66 -13.27
C GLY A 37 -11.24 -19.92 -11.78
N VAL A 38 -10.36 -20.69 -11.11
CA VAL A 38 -10.49 -21.01 -9.67
C VAL A 38 -9.77 -19.99 -8.78
N LYS A 39 -8.53 -19.65 -9.12
CA LYS A 39 -7.66 -18.72 -8.36
C LYS A 39 -7.07 -17.61 -9.24
N GLY A 40 -7.81 -17.19 -10.26
CA GLY A 40 -7.35 -16.26 -11.28
C GLY A 40 -7.78 -16.73 -12.68
N ALA A 41 -7.32 -16.04 -13.72
CA ALA A 41 -7.55 -16.39 -15.12
C ALA A 41 -9.03 -16.62 -15.52
N TRP A 42 -9.99 -16.01 -14.81
CA TRP A 42 -11.40 -16.02 -15.21
C TRP A 42 -11.71 -15.10 -16.40
N ILE A 43 -10.76 -14.24 -16.79
CA ILE A 43 -10.82 -13.42 -18.01
C ILE A 43 -9.97 -14.08 -19.09
N SER A 44 -8.68 -14.28 -18.82
CA SER A 44 -7.72 -14.97 -19.70
C SER A 44 -6.40 -15.26 -18.98
N GLN A 45 -5.58 -16.17 -19.50
CA GLN A 45 -4.26 -16.49 -18.95
C GLN A 45 -3.17 -15.61 -19.58
N VAL A 46 -2.96 -14.41 -19.06
CA VAL A 46 -1.94 -13.47 -19.58
C VAL A 46 -0.68 -13.47 -18.73
N PHE A 47 -0.82 -13.45 -17.40
CA PHE A 47 0.31 -13.39 -16.48
C PHE A 47 0.42 -14.68 -15.68
N GLU A 48 1.51 -15.42 -15.85
CA GLU A 48 1.79 -16.63 -15.08
C GLU A 48 2.71 -16.33 -13.90
N TYR A 49 2.39 -16.93 -12.75
CA TYR A 49 3.20 -16.86 -11.54
C TYR A 49 3.57 -18.26 -11.04
N PRO A 50 4.79 -18.48 -10.53
CA PRO A 50 5.20 -19.81 -10.07
C PRO A 50 4.55 -20.20 -8.73
N LYS A 51 4.08 -19.22 -7.93
CA LYS A 51 3.54 -19.44 -6.57
C LYS A 51 2.34 -18.54 -6.28
N ASP A 52 1.35 -19.04 -5.54
CA ASP A 52 0.17 -18.29 -5.08
C ASP A 52 0.54 -16.98 -4.36
N LEU A 53 1.58 -17.02 -3.53
CA LEU A 53 2.06 -15.84 -2.80
C LEU A 53 2.59 -14.76 -3.75
N SER A 54 3.32 -15.14 -4.80
CA SER A 54 3.86 -14.18 -5.78
C SER A 54 2.77 -13.49 -6.60
N GLN A 55 1.72 -14.23 -6.99
CA GLN A 55 0.55 -13.66 -7.65
C GLN A 55 -0.17 -12.67 -6.72
N SER A 56 -0.43 -13.08 -5.48
CA SER A 56 -1.13 -12.25 -4.48
C SER A 56 -0.39 -10.94 -4.20
N PHE A 57 0.94 -10.98 -4.09
CA PHE A 57 1.75 -9.77 -3.94
C PHE A 57 1.64 -8.86 -5.16
N MET A 58 1.66 -9.40 -6.39
CA MET A 58 1.53 -8.56 -7.58
C MET A 58 0.15 -7.92 -7.68
N VAL A 59 -0.92 -8.67 -7.40
CA VAL A 59 -2.29 -8.12 -7.34
C VAL A 59 -2.35 -6.96 -6.35
N ALA A 60 -1.76 -7.11 -5.16
CA ALA A 60 -1.70 -6.05 -4.15
C ALA A 60 -0.89 -4.83 -4.61
N ILE A 61 0.27 -5.03 -5.24
CA ILE A 61 1.10 -3.94 -5.80
C ILE A 61 0.35 -3.17 -6.87
N VAL A 62 -0.32 -3.87 -7.79
CA VAL A 62 -1.13 -3.25 -8.85
C VAL A 62 -2.29 -2.45 -8.24
N ALA A 63 -3.04 -3.06 -7.32
CA ALA A 63 -4.16 -2.42 -6.64
C ALA A 63 -3.72 -1.13 -5.92
N PHE A 64 -2.65 -1.21 -5.13
CA PHE A 64 -2.08 -0.09 -4.40
C PHE A 64 -1.58 1.00 -5.33
N SER A 65 -0.81 0.63 -6.36
CA SER A 65 -0.22 1.60 -7.29
C SER A 65 -1.29 2.38 -8.04
N VAL A 66 -2.32 1.70 -8.55
CA VAL A 66 -3.43 2.36 -9.25
C VAL A 66 -4.24 3.23 -8.30
N THR A 67 -4.57 2.72 -7.11
CA THR A 67 -5.26 3.51 -6.06
C THR A 67 -4.49 4.79 -5.75
N PHE A 68 -3.17 4.66 -5.53
CA PHE A 68 -2.28 5.76 -5.19
C PHE A 68 -2.19 6.78 -6.32
N VAL A 69 -1.99 6.34 -7.57
CA VAL A 69 -1.85 7.23 -8.74
C VAL A 69 -3.14 8.00 -9.00
N ILE A 70 -4.30 7.34 -8.98
CA ILE A 70 -5.60 8.00 -9.18
C ILE A 70 -5.88 8.99 -8.04
N ASN A 71 -5.68 8.55 -6.79
CA ASN A 71 -5.88 9.42 -5.63
C ASN A 71 -4.95 10.64 -5.69
N ALA A 72 -3.66 10.44 -5.98
CA ALA A 72 -2.68 11.51 -6.09
C ALA A 72 -3.04 12.46 -7.24
N GLY A 73 -3.36 11.93 -8.43
CA GLY A 73 -3.75 12.72 -9.60
C GLY A 73 -4.94 13.63 -9.31
N LEU A 74 -6.06 13.06 -8.85
CA LEU A 74 -7.27 13.81 -8.52
C LEU A 74 -7.06 14.78 -7.35
N SER A 75 -6.27 14.40 -6.36
CA SER A 75 -5.93 15.26 -5.22
C SER A 75 -5.10 16.47 -5.64
N LEU A 76 -4.19 16.30 -6.59
CA LEU A 76 -3.33 17.39 -7.06
C LEU A 76 -4.07 18.34 -8.01
N THR A 77 -5.02 17.86 -8.80
CA THR A 77 -5.75 18.69 -9.79
C THR A 77 -6.89 19.50 -9.17
N SER A 78 -7.59 19.00 -8.15
CA SER A 78 -8.78 19.67 -7.62
C SER A 78 -8.49 20.79 -6.60
N GLY A 79 -7.22 21.06 -6.29
CA GLY A 79 -6.85 22.09 -5.33
C GLY A 79 -7.17 21.73 -3.87
N ARG A 80 -6.71 22.59 -2.96
CA ARG A 80 -6.89 22.39 -1.51
C ARG A 80 -8.10 23.16 -1.01
N ASN A 81 -9.03 22.46 -0.36
CA ASN A 81 -10.31 23.03 0.10
C ASN A 81 -10.45 23.11 1.63
N LYS A 82 -9.40 22.80 2.40
CA LYS A 82 -9.39 22.83 3.88
C LYS A 82 -8.25 23.72 4.40
N THR A 83 -8.45 24.40 5.52
CA THR A 83 -7.41 25.18 6.21
C THR A 83 -6.41 24.25 6.92
N ASP A 84 -5.31 24.80 7.45
CA ASP A 84 -4.33 23.99 8.19
C ASP A 84 -4.92 23.54 9.54
N GLU A 85 -5.77 24.36 10.16
CA GLU A 85 -6.47 24.07 11.42
C GLU A 85 -7.43 22.88 11.25
N GLU A 86 -8.19 22.84 10.14
CA GLU A 86 -9.09 21.72 9.84
C GLU A 86 -8.36 20.41 9.54
N LEU A 87 -7.08 20.48 9.18
CA LEU A 87 -6.24 19.33 8.86
C LEU A 87 -5.36 18.89 10.04
N ALA A 88 -5.35 19.64 11.14
CA ALA A 88 -4.68 19.24 12.37
C ALA A 88 -5.29 17.94 12.91
N GLY A 89 -4.45 16.95 13.25
CA GLY A 89 -4.90 15.60 13.62
C GLY A 89 -5.07 14.65 12.43
N LEU A 90 -5.31 15.16 11.22
CA LEU A 90 -5.48 14.35 10.00
C LEU A 90 -4.19 14.25 9.17
N VAL A 91 -3.37 15.31 9.17
CA VAL A 91 -2.12 15.38 8.42
C VAL A 91 -0.95 15.42 9.38
N TYR A 92 -0.05 14.44 9.25
CA TYR A 92 1.08 14.24 10.16
C TYR A 92 1.94 15.48 10.33
N SER A 93 2.17 16.27 9.27
CA SER A 93 2.96 17.50 9.35
C SER A 93 2.29 18.64 10.13
N LEU A 94 0.97 18.57 10.33
CA LEU A 94 0.16 19.57 11.03
C LEU A 94 -0.22 19.13 12.45
N THR A 95 -0.16 17.84 12.72
CA THR A 95 -0.48 17.29 14.03
C THR A 95 0.68 17.52 15.00
N PRO A 96 0.42 18.07 16.21
CA PRO A 96 1.43 18.17 17.26
C PRO A 96 2.04 16.79 17.57
N LYS A 97 3.36 16.71 17.53
CA LYS A 97 4.09 15.46 17.79
C LYS A 97 4.21 15.25 19.29
N GLN A 98 3.74 14.10 19.76
CA GLN A 98 3.98 13.67 21.13
C GLN A 98 5.49 13.35 21.27
N LEU A 99 6.15 13.99 22.24
CA LEU A 99 7.55 13.70 22.57
C LEU A 99 7.57 12.46 23.47
N SER A 100 8.17 11.38 23.00
CA SER A 100 8.37 10.14 23.78
C SER A 100 9.45 10.37 24.84
N GLY A 101 9.02 10.79 26.03
CA GLY A 101 9.93 11.15 27.13
C GLY A 101 10.28 10.03 28.12
N HIS A 102 9.49 8.95 28.19
CA HIS A 102 9.53 8.02 29.35
C HIS A 102 9.64 6.53 28.98
N GLU A 103 9.87 6.19 27.72
CA GLU A 103 9.97 4.79 27.30
C GLU A 103 11.40 4.24 27.49
N ALA A 104 11.51 2.98 27.91
CA ALA A 104 12.78 2.26 27.96
C ALA A 104 13.46 2.30 26.58
N TRP A 105 14.79 2.37 26.54
CA TRP A 105 15.56 2.58 25.30
C TRP A 105 15.23 1.55 24.20
N ILE A 106 14.94 0.30 24.58
CA ILE A 106 14.59 -0.81 23.67
C ILE A 106 13.17 -0.70 23.12
N LEU A 107 12.25 -0.06 23.85
CA LEU A 107 10.86 0.14 23.43
C LEU A 107 10.72 1.28 22.41
N ARG A 108 11.75 2.10 22.27
CA ARG A 108 11.78 3.19 21.28
C ARG A 108 11.59 2.59 19.88
N PRO A 109 10.59 3.03 19.10
CA PRO A 109 10.27 2.45 17.79
C PRO A 109 11.47 2.36 16.82
N ALA A 110 12.36 3.35 16.85
CA ALA A 110 13.56 3.37 16.02
C ALA A 110 14.57 2.26 16.39
N VAL A 111 14.73 1.97 17.69
CA VAL A 111 15.66 0.93 18.16
C VAL A 111 15.10 -0.44 17.81
N LEU A 112 13.83 -0.69 18.16
CA LEU A 112 13.17 -1.97 17.86
C LEU A 112 13.13 -2.22 16.34
N GLY A 113 12.78 -1.20 15.55
CA GLY A 113 12.80 -1.28 14.09
C GLY A 113 14.18 -1.60 13.52
N THR A 114 15.25 -1.05 14.10
CA THR A 114 16.63 -1.34 13.68
C THR A 114 17.01 -2.79 13.99
N ILE A 115 16.66 -3.29 15.18
CA ILE A 115 16.93 -4.69 15.57
C ILE A 115 16.21 -5.66 14.63
N VAL A 116 14.93 -5.41 14.36
CA VAL A 116 14.14 -6.22 13.42
C VAL A 116 14.75 -6.15 12.01
N MET A 117 15.18 -4.97 11.54
CA MET A 117 15.83 -4.82 10.24
C MET A 117 17.11 -5.64 10.14
N VAL A 118 17.98 -5.60 11.16
CA VAL A 118 19.22 -6.40 11.20
C VAL A 118 18.90 -7.89 11.16
N ALA A 119 17.90 -8.34 11.93
CA ALA A 119 17.48 -9.73 11.94
C ALA A 119 16.96 -10.18 10.55
N VAL A 120 16.12 -9.36 9.90
CA VAL A 120 15.62 -9.63 8.55
C VAL A 120 16.76 -9.74 7.54
N ILE A 121 17.73 -8.83 7.57
CA ILE A 121 18.90 -8.87 6.67
C ILE A 121 19.72 -10.14 6.91
N ALA A 122 20.01 -10.47 8.17
CA ALA A 122 20.77 -11.67 8.51
C ALA A 122 20.08 -12.95 8.05
N LEU A 123 18.77 -13.07 8.29
CA LEU A 123 17.98 -14.21 7.82
C LEU A 123 17.97 -14.28 6.29
N ASN A 124 17.85 -13.13 5.61
CA ASN A 124 17.87 -13.09 4.15
C ASN A 124 19.23 -13.58 3.60
N ILE A 125 20.36 -13.20 4.21
CA ILE A 125 21.69 -13.70 3.80
C ILE A 125 21.83 -15.21 4.05
N ILE A 126 21.28 -15.74 5.14
CA ILE A 126 21.40 -17.17 5.49
C ILE A 126 20.55 -18.07 4.59
N PHE A 127 19.36 -17.61 4.20
CA PHE A 127 18.37 -18.41 3.47
C PHE A 127 18.27 -18.11 1.97
N TRP A 128 19.00 -17.12 1.47
CA TRP A 128 19.09 -16.82 0.04
C TRP A 128 19.86 -17.91 -0.71
#